data_AF-A0A535SVK2-F1
#
_entry.id   AF-A0A535SVK2-F1
#
_cell.length_a   1.000
_cell.length_b   1.000
_cell.length_c   1.000
_cell.angle_alpha   90.00
_cell.angle_beta   90.00
_cell.angle_gamma   90.00
#
_symmetry.space_group_name_H-M   'P 1'
#
loop_
_entity.id
_entity.type
_entity.pdbx_description
1 polymer ?
#
loop_
_entity_poly.entity_id
_entity_poly.type
_entity_poly.pdbx_seq_one_letter_code
_entity_poly.pdbx_strand_id
1 'polypeptide(L)'
;MGLSVRPFAIALALVLGAGACQPPSAALHGASPSAGNGLTITHCPDGKPARAGLQNFGAYIGTWQANRPHSVQFPADYVIGTISGRVVVRCSRDGYVVVEEIRPLFDSPSGQALRVALTDVPDDGQKVYDHVHPGCRVLQYSSLQLAHQLGAVDSDGRVDITFSSGGTAYNSGAVNLIRLDVANSLGADAAAC
;
A
#
# COMPACT_ATOMS: atom_id res chain seq x y z
N MET A 1 54.52 59.61 3.46
CA MET A 1 54.29 61.04 3.77
C MET A 1 52.95 61.40 3.14
N GLY A 2 51.88 61.80 3.82
CA GLY A 2 51.55 62.01 5.22
C GLY A 2 50.02 62.05 5.31
N LEU A 3 49.47 61.69 6.47
CA LEU A 3 48.03 61.61 6.73
C LEU A 3 47.33 62.96 6.48
N SER A 4 46.12 62.91 5.89
CA SER A 4 45.10 63.95 6.06
C SER A 4 44.04 63.42 7.02
N VAL A 5 43.90 64.10 8.15
CA VAL A 5 42.87 63.87 9.17
C VAL A 5 41.91 65.06 9.09
N ARG A 6 40.61 64.83 8.88
CA ARG A 6 39.57 65.55 9.63
C ARG A 6 38.28 64.72 9.79
N PRO A 7 37.55 64.92 10.90
CA PRO A 7 36.56 63.98 11.42
C PRO A 7 35.13 64.46 11.17
N PHE A 8 34.16 63.54 11.14
CA PHE A 8 32.84 63.85 11.65
C PHE A 8 32.30 62.68 12.50
N ALA A 9 32.05 63.06 13.74
CA ALA A 9 31.49 62.31 14.85
C ALA A 9 29.99 62.04 14.59
N ILE A 10 29.50 60.81 14.78
CA ILE A 10 28.97 60.19 16.02
C ILE A 10 27.44 60.06 15.95
N ALA A 11 26.96 58.95 16.53
CA ALA A 11 25.62 58.62 17.03
C ALA A 11 24.88 57.66 16.09
N LEU A 12 24.50 56.44 16.47
CA LEU A 12 23.90 55.95 17.72
C LEU A 12 24.40 54.48 17.90
N ALA A 13 24.93 54.07 19.05
CA ALA A 13 24.16 53.50 20.17
C ALA A 13 23.43 52.20 19.78
N LEU A 14 23.47 51.10 20.52
CA LEU A 14 23.94 50.82 21.87
C LEU A 14 23.92 49.28 22.02
N VAL A 15 24.93 48.73 22.72
CA VAL A 15 24.78 47.78 23.85
C VAL A 15 24.24 46.37 23.52
N LEU A 16 25.15 45.39 23.47
CA LEU A 16 25.54 44.47 24.56
C LEU A 16 24.50 43.36 24.81
N GLY A 17 24.96 42.12 24.60
CA GLY A 17 24.23 40.93 24.99
C GLY A 17 24.98 39.68 24.56
N ALA A 18 26.13 39.40 25.19
CA ALA A 18 26.71 38.07 25.20
C ALA A 18 25.79 37.16 26.03
N GLY A 19 24.77 36.59 25.38
CA GLY A 19 23.94 35.53 25.91
C GLY A 19 24.28 34.23 25.19
N ALA A 20 24.93 33.31 25.90
CA ALA A 20 25.04 31.93 25.47
C ALA A 20 23.63 31.32 25.43
N CYS A 21 23.06 31.16 24.24
CA CYS A 21 21.84 30.37 24.06
C CYS A 21 22.23 28.96 23.66
N GLN A 22 21.99 28.03 24.59
CA GLN A 22 22.07 26.59 24.42
C GLN A 22 21.29 26.16 23.16
N PRO A 23 21.78 25.17 22.39
CA PRO A 23 20.97 24.60 21.33
C PRO A 23 19.71 23.99 21.96
N PRO A 24 18.52 24.18 21.36
CA PRO A 24 17.34 23.48 21.83
C PRO A 24 17.60 21.98 21.67
N SER A 25 17.71 21.29 22.80
CA SER A 25 17.42 19.86 22.88
C SER A 25 15.98 19.68 22.43
N ALA A 26 15.78 19.49 21.13
CA ALA A 26 14.60 18.81 20.64
C ALA A 26 14.71 17.39 21.20
N ALA A 27 14.12 17.20 22.38
CA ALA A 27 13.63 15.90 22.79
C ALA A 27 12.60 15.51 21.73
N LEU A 28 13.08 14.99 20.60
CA LEU A 28 12.36 14.02 19.83
C LEU A 28 12.05 12.93 20.84
N HIS A 29 10.86 13.03 21.44
CA HIS A 29 10.13 11.86 21.85
C HIS A 29 10.02 11.05 20.56
N GLY A 30 11.01 10.21 20.31
CA GLY A 30 10.83 9.04 19.48
C GLY A 30 9.69 8.32 20.17
N ALA A 31 8.48 8.56 19.66
CA ALA A 31 7.39 7.67 19.90
C ALA A 31 7.98 6.30 19.56
N SER A 32 8.06 5.43 20.58
CA SER A 32 8.37 4.03 20.37
C SER A 32 7.60 3.60 19.14
N PRO A 33 8.21 2.90 18.17
CA PRO A 33 7.46 2.37 17.04
C PRO A 33 6.28 1.65 17.66
N SER A 34 5.07 2.19 17.45
CA SER A 34 3.85 1.52 17.86
C SER A 34 4.02 0.13 17.32
N ALA A 35 4.10 -0.86 18.21
CA ALA A 35 4.09 -2.25 17.81
C ALA A 35 2.81 -2.39 17.00
N GLY A 36 2.95 -2.32 15.67
CA GLY A 36 1.85 -2.59 14.78
C GLY A 36 1.39 -3.96 15.22
N ASN A 37 0.11 -4.07 15.59
CA ASN A 37 -0.56 -5.36 15.60
C ASN A 37 -0.54 -5.85 14.15
N GLY A 38 0.63 -6.32 13.72
CA GLY A 38 0.90 -6.72 12.37
C GLY A 38 -0.05 -7.85 12.07
N LEU A 39 -0.84 -7.67 11.02
CA LEU A 39 -1.70 -8.71 10.49
C LEU A 39 -0.87 -10.00 10.39
N THR A 40 -1.24 -11.04 11.13
CA THR A 40 -0.58 -12.33 10.96
C THR A 40 -1.09 -12.92 9.66
N ILE A 41 -0.31 -12.74 8.59
CA ILE A 41 -0.60 -13.24 7.25
C ILE A 41 -0.03 -14.65 7.10
N THR A 42 -0.87 -15.61 6.76
CA THR A 42 -0.49 -17.02 6.57
C THR A 42 -0.93 -17.53 5.20
N HIS A 43 -0.50 -18.74 4.85
CA HIS A 43 -1.08 -19.47 3.73
C HIS A 43 -2.58 -19.69 3.95
N CYS A 44 -3.36 -19.56 2.89
CA CYS A 44 -4.80 -19.81 2.91
C CYS A 44 -5.06 -21.33 2.90
N PRO A 45 -5.78 -21.88 3.89
CA PRO A 45 -6.09 -23.30 3.91
C PRO A 45 -7.18 -23.67 2.89
N ASP A 46 -7.02 -24.80 2.21
CA ASP A 46 -8.02 -25.35 1.28
C ASP A 46 -9.18 -26.04 2.00
N GLY A 47 -10.31 -26.18 1.29
CA GLY A 47 -11.43 -27.03 1.68
C GLY A 47 -12.27 -26.49 2.83
N LYS A 48 -12.17 -25.18 3.13
CA LYS A 48 -13.04 -24.52 4.11
C LYS A 48 -14.46 -24.36 3.55
N PRO A 49 -15.51 -24.42 4.38
CA PRO A 49 -16.88 -24.21 3.92
C PRO A 49 -17.11 -22.75 3.49
N ALA A 50 -17.93 -22.54 2.46
CA ALA A 50 -18.36 -21.20 2.10
C ALA A 50 -19.18 -20.56 3.24
N ARG A 51 -19.06 -19.23 3.38
CA ARG A 51 -19.78 -18.38 4.32
C ARG A 51 -20.47 -17.24 3.57
N ALA A 52 -21.55 -16.71 4.14
CA ALA A 52 -22.15 -15.47 3.67
C ALA A 52 -21.18 -14.29 3.86
N GLY A 53 -21.22 -13.32 2.96
CA GLY A 53 -20.35 -12.15 2.97
C GLY A 53 -19.82 -11.82 1.58
N LEU A 54 -18.68 -11.13 1.54
CA LEU A 54 -17.95 -10.87 0.30
C LEU A 54 -17.60 -12.18 -0.42
N GLN A 55 -17.51 -12.10 -1.75
CA GLN A 55 -17.20 -13.24 -2.62
C GLN A 55 -15.78 -13.20 -3.18
N ASN A 56 -15.19 -12.00 -3.30
CA ASN A 56 -13.86 -11.78 -3.87
C ASN A 56 -12.87 -11.33 -2.78
N PHE A 57 -12.01 -10.35 -3.03
CA PHE A 57 -11.02 -9.90 -2.06
C PHE A 57 -11.69 -9.51 -0.71
N GLY A 58 -11.07 -9.91 0.40
CA GLY A 58 -11.66 -9.78 1.73
C GLY A 58 -12.65 -10.90 2.13
N ALA A 59 -13.05 -11.78 1.21
CA ALA A 59 -13.93 -12.91 1.52
C ALA A 59 -13.26 -13.94 2.43
N TYR A 60 -14.08 -14.70 3.16
CA TYR A 60 -13.62 -15.92 3.82
C TYR A 60 -13.14 -16.92 2.76
N ILE A 61 -12.02 -17.59 3.00
CA ILE A 61 -11.33 -18.42 2.00
C ILE A 61 -12.23 -19.46 1.35
N GLY A 62 -13.12 -20.11 2.11
CA GLY A 62 -14.07 -21.08 1.53
C GLY A 62 -15.06 -20.45 0.54
N THR A 63 -15.45 -19.19 0.74
CA THR A 63 -16.31 -18.43 -0.18
C THR A 63 -15.52 -17.97 -1.39
N TRP A 64 -14.30 -17.46 -1.19
CA TRP A 64 -13.42 -17.04 -2.28
C TRP A 64 -13.14 -18.20 -3.24
N GLN A 65 -12.79 -19.37 -2.71
CA GLN A 65 -12.51 -20.58 -3.49
C GLN A 65 -13.74 -21.09 -4.23
N ALA A 66 -14.93 -21.01 -3.64
CA ALA A 66 -16.18 -21.43 -4.30
C ALA A 66 -16.53 -20.59 -5.53
N ASN A 67 -16.02 -19.36 -5.63
CA ASN A 67 -16.26 -18.44 -6.75
C ASN A 67 -15.07 -18.37 -7.74
N ARG A 68 -14.00 -19.12 -7.51
CA ARG A 68 -12.78 -19.10 -8.32
C ARG A 68 -12.39 -20.51 -8.76
N PRO A 69 -12.47 -20.85 -10.06
CA PRO A 69 -11.97 -22.13 -10.53
C PRO A 69 -10.44 -22.20 -10.38
N HIS A 70 -9.93 -23.37 -10.02
CA HIS A 70 -8.51 -23.66 -10.08
C HIS A 70 -8.01 -23.61 -11.52
N SER A 71 -6.75 -23.21 -11.70
CA SER A 71 -6.08 -23.22 -13.00
C SER A 71 -5.86 -24.65 -13.47
N VAL A 72 -6.32 -24.94 -14.68
CA VAL A 72 -6.09 -26.25 -15.33
C VAL A 72 -4.61 -26.46 -15.65
N GLN A 73 -3.86 -25.38 -15.88
CA GLN A 73 -2.43 -25.41 -16.18
C GLN A 73 -1.58 -25.50 -14.90
N PHE A 74 -2.05 -24.91 -13.80
CA PHE A 74 -1.37 -24.89 -12.51
C PHE A 74 -2.39 -25.22 -11.39
N PRO A 75 -2.62 -26.49 -11.06
CA PRO A 75 -3.71 -26.90 -10.16
C PRO A 75 -3.67 -26.27 -8.75
N ALA A 76 -2.49 -25.81 -8.31
CA ALA A 76 -2.30 -25.11 -7.04
C ALA A 76 -2.67 -23.61 -7.08
N ASP A 77 -2.90 -23.04 -8.27
CA ASP A 77 -3.23 -21.64 -8.47
C ASP A 77 -4.70 -21.49 -8.96
N TYR A 78 -5.26 -20.27 -8.89
CA TYR A 78 -6.60 -19.96 -9.40
C TYR A 78 -6.56 -19.14 -10.69
N VAL A 79 -7.63 -19.23 -11.49
CA VAL A 79 -7.78 -18.44 -12.73
C VAL A 79 -8.34 -17.06 -12.40
N ILE A 80 -7.83 -16.03 -13.08
CA ILE A 80 -8.46 -14.71 -13.16
C ILE A 80 -9.26 -14.63 -14.44
N GLY A 81 -10.53 -14.27 -14.31
CA GLY A 81 -11.50 -14.32 -15.41
C GLY A 81 -10.97 -13.80 -16.75
N THR A 82 -10.52 -12.53 -16.81
CA THR A 82 -10.28 -11.83 -18.09
C THR A 82 -8.83 -11.79 -18.57
N ILE A 83 -7.87 -12.28 -17.79
CA ILE A 83 -6.46 -12.39 -18.20
C ILE A 83 -5.89 -13.75 -17.84
N SER A 84 -5.14 -14.35 -18.77
CA SER A 84 -4.39 -15.57 -18.48
C SER A 84 -3.30 -15.29 -17.46
N GLY A 85 -3.17 -16.14 -16.44
CA GLY A 85 -2.19 -15.97 -15.39
C GLY A 85 -2.43 -16.91 -14.22
N ARG A 86 -1.78 -16.58 -13.10
CA ARG A 86 -1.90 -17.31 -11.83
C ARG A 86 -2.26 -16.37 -10.70
N VAL A 87 -3.05 -16.86 -9.75
CA VAL A 87 -3.38 -16.16 -8.51
C VAL A 87 -2.86 -16.93 -7.32
N VAL A 88 -2.20 -16.21 -6.42
CA VAL A 88 -1.85 -16.68 -5.08
C VAL A 88 -2.52 -15.79 -4.07
N VAL A 89 -3.16 -16.39 -3.06
CA VAL A 89 -3.78 -15.66 -1.95
C VAL A 89 -3.08 -15.94 -0.63
N ARG A 90 -3.13 -14.96 0.27
CA ARG A 90 -2.73 -15.11 1.68
C ARG A 90 -3.87 -14.64 2.56
N CYS A 91 -3.99 -15.31 3.71
CA CYS A 91 -5.12 -15.16 4.59
C CYS A 91 -4.72 -14.55 5.93
N SER A 92 -5.65 -13.83 6.53
CA SER A 92 -5.57 -13.53 7.96
C SER A 92 -5.71 -14.81 8.78
N ARG A 93 -5.39 -14.72 10.08
CA ARG A 93 -5.59 -15.82 11.02
C ARG A 93 -7.02 -16.38 11.03
N ASP A 94 -8.01 -15.52 10.80
CA ASP A 94 -9.44 -15.89 10.80
C ASP A 94 -9.92 -16.46 9.46
N GLY A 95 -9.01 -16.57 8.48
CA GLY A 95 -9.25 -17.20 7.19
C GLY A 95 -9.86 -16.27 6.14
N TYR A 96 -9.70 -14.95 6.27
CA TYR A 96 -10.11 -13.99 5.24
C TYR A 96 -8.96 -13.71 4.28
N VAL A 97 -9.26 -13.60 2.98
CA VAL A 97 -8.26 -13.25 1.95
C VAL A 97 -7.88 -11.78 2.11
N VAL A 98 -6.62 -11.54 2.46
CA VAL A 98 -6.08 -10.21 2.80
C VAL A 98 -4.92 -9.81 1.89
N VAL A 99 -4.37 -10.76 1.14
CA VAL A 99 -3.45 -10.50 0.03
C VAL A 99 -3.89 -11.36 -1.15
N GLU A 100 -3.95 -10.76 -2.33
CA GLU A 100 -4.16 -11.43 -3.61
C GLU A 100 -3.09 -10.98 -4.60
N GLU A 101 -2.24 -11.91 -5.04
CA GLU A 101 -1.19 -11.67 -6.04
C GLU A 101 -1.58 -12.34 -7.35
N ILE A 102 -1.79 -11.52 -8.38
CA ILE A 102 -2.13 -11.92 -9.72
C ILE A 102 -0.89 -11.73 -10.58
N ARG A 103 -0.43 -12.81 -11.20
CA ARG A 103 0.72 -12.80 -12.11
C ARG A 103 0.23 -13.15 -13.50
N PRO A 104 -0.01 -12.15 -14.37
CA PRO A 104 -0.32 -12.38 -15.76
C PRO A 104 0.72 -13.29 -16.42
N LEU A 105 0.27 -14.16 -17.32
CA LEU A 105 1.17 -15.00 -18.14
C LEU A 105 1.96 -14.14 -19.14
N PHE A 106 1.34 -13.05 -19.59
CA PHE A 106 1.92 -12.06 -20.48
C PHE A 106 1.79 -10.69 -19.84
N ASP A 107 2.78 -9.83 -20.08
CA ASP A 107 2.75 -8.43 -19.68
C ASP A 107 1.43 -7.76 -20.10
N SER A 108 0.80 -7.07 -19.14
CA SER A 108 -0.50 -6.43 -19.31
C SER A 108 -0.38 -4.92 -19.26
N PRO A 109 -1.07 -4.16 -20.13
CA PRO A 109 -1.22 -2.74 -19.94
C PRO A 109 -1.92 -2.42 -18.61
N SER A 110 -1.45 -1.40 -17.90
CA SER A 110 -1.98 -0.99 -16.59
C SER A 110 -3.49 -0.74 -16.55
N GLY A 111 -4.09 -0.28 -17.66
CA GLY A 111 -5.54 -0.14 -17.76
C GLY A 111 -6.29 -1.48 -17.72
N GLN A 112 -5.77 -2.53 -18.37
CA GLN A 112 -6.32 -3.88 -18.30
C GLN A 112 -6.08 -4.50 -16.92
N ALA A 113 -4.88 -4.30 -16.36
CA ALA A 113 -4.54 -4.73 -15.01
C ALA A 113 -5.47 -4.11 -13.95
N LEU A 114 -5.78 -2.81 -14.07
CA LEU A 114 -6.72 -2.15 -13.17
C LEU A 114 -8.14 -2.70 -13.31
N ARG A 115 -8.64 -2.93 -14.53
CA ARG A 115 -9.97 -3.55 -14.71
C ARG A 115 -10.07 -4.91 -14.03
N VAL A 116 -9.00 -5.69 -14.09
CA VAL A 116 -8.91 -6.99 -13.41
C VAL A 116 -8.91 -6.81 -11.90
N ALA A 117 -8.06 -5.94 -11.35
CA ALA A 117 -8.04 -5.70 -9.91
C ALA A 117 -9.41 -5.24 -9.37
N LEU A 118 -10.10 -4.38 -10.12
CA LEU A 118 -11.41 -3.86 -9.75
C LEU A 118 -12.54 -4.89 -9.85
N THR A 119 -12.34 -6.07 -10.45
CA THR A 119 -13.33 -7.15 -10.33
C THR A 119 -13.33 -7.77 -8.93
N ASP A 120 -12.24 -7.57 -8.18
CA ASP A 120 -12.06 -8.15 -6.85
C ASP A 120 -12.31 -7.16 -5.71
N VAL A 121 -12.23 -5.87 -6.00
CA VAL A 121 -12.65 -4.81 -5.06
C VAL A 121 -14.19 -4.81 -4.97
N PRO A 122 -14.76 -4.65 -3.76
CA PRO A 122 -16.21 -4.48 -3.61
C PRO A 122 -16.76 -3.31 -4.44
N ASP A 123 -18.05 -3.39 -4.77
CA ASP A 123 -18.73 -2.44 -5.66
C ASP A 123 -18.86 -1.02 -5.09
N ASP A 124 -18.82 -0.87 -3.78
CA ASP A 124 -18.77 0.42 -3.07
C ASP A 124 -17.36 1.03 -2.99
N GLY A 125 -16.37 0.37 -3.60
CA GLY A 125 -14.97 0.80 -3.60
C GLY A 125 -14.77 2.19 -4.24
N GLN A 126 -14.19 3.11 -3.49
CA GLN A 126 -13.83 4.45 -3.96
C GLN A 126 -12.32 4.65 -3.98
N LYS A 127 -11.80 5.22 -5.07
CA LYS A 127 -10.37 5.53 -5.17
C LYS A 127 -10.00 6.66 -4.21
N VAL A 128 -9.00 6.42 -3.37
CA VAL A 128 -8.46 7.38 -2.39
C VAL A 128 -7.11 7.93 -2.84
N TYR A 129 -6.25 7.05 -3.37
CA TYR A 129 -4.85 7.36 -3.65
C TYR A 129 -4.44 6.74 -4.99
N ASP A 130 -3.48 7.37 -5.65
CA ASP A 130 -2.92 6.93 -6.94
C ASP A 130 -1.55 7.58 -7.11
N HIS A 131 -0.49 6.79 -6.96
CA HIS A 131 0.88 7.28 -7.01
C HIS A 131 1.80 6.34 -7.77
N VAL A 132 2.77 6.92 -8.47
CA VAL A 132 3.77 6.18 -9.23
C VAL A 132 5.12 6.34 -8.53
N HIS A 133 5.70 5.21 -8.13
CA HIS A 133 7.02 5.11 -7.53
C HIS A 133 8.04 4.58 -8.56
N PRO A 134 9.34 4.65 -8.26
CA PRO A 134 10.33 3.84 -8.98
C PRO A 134 9.95 2.35 -8.89
N GLY A 135 9.72 1.71 -10.04
CA GLY A 135 9.43 0.26 -10.13
C GLY A 135 7.95 -0.14 -10.05
N CYS A 136 7.08 0.65 -9.41
CA CYS A 136 5.65 0.32 -9.30
C CYS A 136 4.69 1.51 -9.29
N ARG A 137 3.40 1.25 -9.48
CA ARG A 137 2.29 2.18 -9.24
C ARG A 137 1.38 1.60 -8.18
N VAL A 138 0.99 2.42 -7.20
CA VAL A 138 0.09 2.03 -6.12
C VAL A 138 -1.19 2.87 -6.22
N LEU A 139 -2.34 2.21 -6.20
CA LEU A 139 -3.64 2.84 -6.02
C LEU A 139 -4.22 2.36 -4.70
N GLN A 140 -4.94 3.22 -3.98
CA GLN A 140 -5.71 2.79 -2.81
C GLN A 140 -7.19 2.97 -3.07
N TYR A 141 -7.98 2.00 -2.66
CA TYR A 141 -9.43 2.06 -2.63
C TYR A 141 -9.93 1.87 -1.21
N SER A 142 -11.01 2.55 -0.85
CA SER A 142 -11.74 2.35 0.41
C SER A 142 -13.12 1.77 0.14
N SER A 143 -13.56 0.79 0.94
CA SER A 143 -14.85 0.12 0.84
C SER A 143 -15.44 -0.11 2.24
N LEU A 144 -16.70 0.29 2.44
CA LEU A 144 -17.41 0.03 3.70
C LEU A 144 -17.75 -1.45 3.84
N GLN A 145 -18.08 -2.12 2.73
CA GLN A 145 -18.29 -3.57 2.75
C GLN A 145 -17.04 -4.32 3.17
N LEU A 146 -15.86 -3.90 2.70
CA LEU A 146 -14.58 -4.47 3.11
C LEU A 146 -14.31 -4.23 4.60
N ALA A 147 -14.50 -3.00 5.07
CA ALA A 147 -14.37 -2.64 6.48
C ALA A 147 -15.29 -3.49 7.38
N HIS A 148 -16.54 -3.68 6.97
CA HIS A 148 -17.51 -4.50 7.70
C HIS A 148 -17.12 -5.98 7.71
N GLN A 149 -16.59 -6.49 6.59
CA GLN A 149 -16.22 -7.89 6.44
C GLN A 149 -14.97 -8.25 7.25
N LEU A 150 -13.96 -7.37 7.23
CA LEU A 150 -12.66 -7.60 7.85
C LEU A 150 -12.64 -7.14 9.32
N GLY A 151 -13.46 -6.15 9.70
CA GLY A 151 -13.64 -5.73 11.09
C GLY A 151 -12.32 -5.34 11.73
N ALA A 152 -11.89 -6.08 12.75
CA ALA A 152 -10.63 -5.81 13.46
C ALA A 152 -9.37 -6.06 12.61
N VAL A 153 -9.48 -6.79 11.49
CA VAL A 153 -8.38 -7.05 10.55
C VAL A 153 -8.05 -5.78 9.75
N ASP A 154 -9.08 -5.07 9.28
CA ASP A 154 -8.97 -3.78 8.61
C ASP A 154 -10.29 -3.01 8.80
N SER A 155 -10.30 -2.11 9.78
CA SER A 155 -11.50 -1.32 10.10
C SER A 155 -11.76 -0.19 9.12
N ASP A 156 -10.74 0.19 8.35
CA ASP A 156 -10.83 1.31 7.41
C ASP A 156 -11.29 0.83 6.03
N GLY A 157 -11.28 -0.49 5.79
CA GLY A 157 -11.68 -1.11 4.53
C GLY A 157 -10.83 -0.63 3.37
N ARG A 158 -9.52 -0.44 3.60
CA ARG A 158 -8.58 0.05 2.62
C ARG A 158 -7.85 -1.10 1.96
N VAL A 159 -7.86 -1.09 0.64
CA VAL A 159 -7.09 -2.02 -0.19
C VAL A 159 -6.13 -1.23 -1.07
N ASP A 160 -4.85 -1.59 -0.98
CA ASP A 160 -3.83 -1.14 -1.90
C ASP A 160 -3.79 -2.08 -3.11
N ILE A 161 -3.80 -1.51 -4.31
CA ILE A 161 -3.61 -2.17 -5.59
C ILE A 161 -2.24 -1.73 -6.13
N THR A 162 -1.26 -2.64 -6.09
CA THR A 162 0.09 -2.39 -6.60
C THR A 162 0.28 -3.04 -7.97
N PHE A 163 0.73 -2.27 -8.94
CA PHE A 163 1.16 -2.75 -10.25
C PHE A 163 2.68 -2.69 -10.34
N SER A 164 3.33 -3.84 -10.57
CA SER A 164 4.77 -3.90 -10.81
C SER A 164 5.09 -4.32 -12.25
N SER A 165 6.25 -3.91 -12.72
CA SER A 165 6.83 -4.31 -14.01
C SER A 165 8.24 -4.86 -13.79
N GLY A 166 8.76 -5.70 -14.68
CA GLY A 166 10.06 -6.37 -14.47
C GLY A 166 11.32 -5.48 -14.48
N GLY A 167 11.19 -4.19 -14.80
CA GLY A 167 12.31 -3.24 -14.87
C GLY A 167 12.51 -2.42 -13.59
N THR A 168 13.59 -1.63 -13.56
CA THR A 168 13.90 -0.70 -12.44
C THR A 168 12.98 0.52 -12.39
N ALA A 169 12.32 0.84 -13.50
CA ALA A 169 11.30 1.87 -13.59
C ALA A 169 9.94 1.25 -13.90
N TYR A 170 8.88 1.84 -13.36
CA TYR A 170 7.52 1.39 -13.63
C TYR A 170 7.18 1.55 -15.12
N ASN A 171 6.81 0.47 -15.78
CA ASN A 171 6.32 0.47 -17.16
C ASN A 171 4.82 0.19 -17.18
N SER A 172 4.02 1.24 -17.45
CA SER A 172 2.56 1.17 -17.51
C SER A 172 2.02 0.32 -18.66
N GLY A 173 2.85 -0.03 -19.65
CA GLY A 173 2.52 -0.94 -20.73
C GLY A 173 2.88 -2.41 -20.47
N ALA A 174 3.62 -2.71 -19.40
CA ALA A 174 4.18 -4.03 -19.14
C ALA A 174 4.07 -4.45 -17.66
N VAL A 175 2.85 -4.44 -17.14
CA VAL A 175 2.56 -4.91 -15.78
C VAL A 175 2.60 -6.44 -15.76
N ASN A 176 3.44 -7.00 -14.88
CA ASN A 176 3.63 -8.44 -14.70
C ASN A 176 3.24 -8.95 -13.30
N LEU A 177 2.83 -8.04 -12.42
CA LEU A 177 2.25 -8.35 -11.12
C LEU A 177 1.19 -7.31 -10.77
N ILE A 178 0.04 -7.81 -10.32
CA ILE A 178 -1.03 -7.03 -9.71
C ILE A 178 -1.19 -7.58 -8.30
N ARG A 179 -1.07 -6.74 -7.28
CA ARG A 179 -1.21 -7.15 -5.88
C ARG A 179 -2.30 -6.33 -5.21
N LEU A 180 -3.31 -6.99 -4.66
CA LEU A 180 -4.27 -6.41 -3.73
C LEU A 180 -3.80 -6.76 -2.30
N ASP A 181 -3.75 -5.79 -1.41
CA ASP A 181 -3.29 -5.99 -0.02
C ASP A 181 -3.99 -5.02 0.95
N VAL A 182 -4.39 -5.50 2.13
CA VAL A 182 -4.91 -4.67 3.23
C VAL A 182 -3.87 -4.42 4.34
N ALA A 183 -2.73 -5.10 4.32
CA ALA A 183 -1.74 -5.09 5.40
C ALA A 183 -0.92 -3.78 5.49
N ASN A 184 -1.05 -2.87 4.53
CA ASN A 184 -0.38 -1.57 4.51
C ASN A 184 -1.34 -0.43 4.85
N SER A 185 -1.97 -0.49 6.03
CA SER A 185 -2.79 0.62 6.52
C SER A 185 -1.91 1.76 7.07
N LEU A 186 -2.02 2.91 6.40
CA LEU A 186 -1.61 4.26 6.82
C LEU A 186 -0.11 4.60 6.80
N GLY A 187 0.27 5.52 5.89
CA GLY A 187 1.54 6.27 5.96
C GLY A 187 2.71 5.71 5.15
N ALA A 188 2.51 4.60 4.43
CA ALA A 188 3.54 4.01 3.59
C ALA A 188 3.63 4.67 2.20
N ASP A 189 3.75 6.00 2.13
CA ASP A 189 4.49 6.64 1.02
C ASP A 189 5.96 6.10 0.98
N ALA A 190 6.37 5.39 2.02
CA ALA A 190 7.66 4.73 2.19
C ALA A 190 7.69 3.21 1.88
N ALA A 191 6.59 2.59 1.44
CA ALA A 191 6.68 1.22 0.93
C ALA A 191 7.44 1.26 -0.41
N ALA A 192 8.75 1.05 -0.34
CA ALA A 192 9.53 0.79 -1.54
C ALA A 192 8.92 -0.42 -2.26
N CYS A 193 8.63 -0.24 -3.55
CA CYS A 193 8.69 -1.34 -4.49
C CYS A 193 10.12 -1.94 -4.40
#